data_AF-A0A972E1D1-F1
#
_entry.id   AF-A0A972E1D1-F1
#
_cell.length_a   1.000
_cell.length_b   1.000
_cell.length_c   1.000
_cell.angle_alpha   90.00
_cell.angle_beta   90.00
_cell.angle_gamma   90.00
#
_symmetry.space_group_name_H-M   'P 1'
#
loop_
_entity.id
_entity.type
_entity.pdbx_description
1 polymer ?
#
loop_
_entity_poly.entity_id
_entity_poly.type
_entity_poly.pdbx_seq_one_letter_code
_entity_poly.pdbx_strand_id
1 'polypeptide(L)'
;MAMAQRRKWMILALALYWPALFVLAHIPIPPVVREANISDKGIHFLVYAILTFLLWSAVGPDAKVNWRRPGGWLILAAVLLYSLCDEGLQHFVSGRSADARDLVADLAGAAVALGILTVFSFWPAGAIVTAMTVYMLPVLARRNLMNLLPVMTTVFYVGGYATFTLLWTRCLRSPKGARTTGWAWLAASVSGPLALLAATRISAKAAGRPFDRWDMLAAAMGILVGVLVAWGVGWPARRKTRQANGDSPLQIGSKRPIERVADEHQLPGVKRVGAVEGLDQTATVKQL
;
A
#
# COMPACT_ATOMS: atom_id res chain seq x y z
N MET A 1 0.28 9.13 -15.60
CA MET A 1 -1.19 9.09 -15.41
C MET A 1 -1.65 8.11 -14.32
N ALA A 2 -1.12 6.88 -14.20
CA ALA A 2 -1.54 5.92 -13.16
C ALA A 2 -1.26 6.38 -11.70
N MET A 3 -0.19 7.16 -11.47
CA MET A 3 0.14 7.68 -10.13
C MET A 3 -0.91 8.65 -9.58
N ALA A 4 -1.41 9.55 -10.45
CA ALA A 4 -2.50 10.45 -10.10
C ALA A 4 -3.78 9.66 -9.78
N GLN A 5 -4.04 8.56 -10.49
CA GLN A 5 -5.23 7.74 -10.26
C GLN A 5 -5.19 7.03 -8.90
N ARG A 6 -4.07 6.41 -8.52
CA ARG A 6 -3.96 5.76 -7.19
C ARG A 6 -4.09 6.79 -6.08
N ARG A 7 -3.42 7.93 -6.20
CA ARG A 7 -3.54 9.03 -5.23
C ARG A 7 -4.99 9.50 -5.07
N LYS A 8 -5.72 9.70 -6.17
CA LYS A 8 -7.15 10.06 -6.14
C LYS A 8 -7.99 9.04 -5.37
N TRP A 9 -7.79 7.75 -5.63
CA TRP A 9 -8.50 6.69 -4.90
C TRP A 9 -8.16 6.65 -3.41
N MET A 10 -6.90 6.88 -3.03
CA MET A 10 -6.50 6.94 -1.62
C MET A 10 -7.05 8.17 -0.92
N ILE A 11 -7.09 9.32 -1.60
CA ILE A 11 -7.75 10.52 -1.08
C ILE A 11 -9.24 10.27 -0.89
N LEU A 12 -9.92 9.63 -1.86
CA LEU A 12 -11.34 9.29 -1.72
C LEU A 12 -11.58 8.32 -0.56
N ALA A 13 -10.75 7.28 -0.44
CA ALA A 13 -10.84 6.31 0.66
C ALA A 13 -10.63 7.00 2.02
N LEU A 14 -9.64 7.89 2.13
CA LEU A 14 -9.39 8.68 3.33
C LEU A 14 -10.56 9.63 3.64
N ALA A 15 -11.08 10.32 2.62
CA ALA A 15 -12.19 11.26 2.75
C ALA A 15 -13.51 10.59 3.15
N LEU A 16 -13.67 9.29 2.87
CA LEU A 16 -14.80 8.51 3.36
C LEU A 16 -14.53 7.91 4.76
N TYR A 17 -13.34 7.34 4.94
CA TYR A 17 -12.98 6.62 6.16
C TYR A 17 -12.86 7.54 7.38
N TRP A 18 -12.21 8.70 7.21
CA TRP A 18 -11.93 9.59 8.34
C TRP A 18 -13.20 10.23 8.92
N PRO A 19 -14.13 10.77 8.12
CA PRO A 19 -15.42 11.24 8.65
C PRO A 19 -16.25 10.10 9.25
N ALA A 20 -16.23 8.90 8.65
CA ALA A 20 -16.94 7.75 9.21
C ALA A 20 -16.38 7.37 10.59
N LEU A 21 -15.05 7.36 10.76
CA LEU A 21 -14.38 7.13 12.04
C LEU A 21 -14.79 8.18 13.07
N PHE A 22 -14.74 9.46 12.69
CA PHE A 22 -15.15 10.55 13.58
C PHE A 22 -16.61 10.39 14.02
N VAL A 23 -17.55 10.14 13.10
CA VAL A 23 -18.96 9.93 13.48
C VAL A 23 -19.12 8.73 14.41
N LEU A 24 -18.46 7.60 14.13
CA LEU A 24 -18.57 6.40 14.97
C LEU A 24 -17.97 6.56 16.38
N ALA A 25 -16.91 7.37 16.49
CA ALA A 25 -16.31 7.73 17.77
C ALA A 25 -17.24 8.62 18.61
N HIS A 26 -18.00 9.52 17.95
CA HIS A 26 -18.79 10.55 18.62
C HIS A 26 -20.29 10.23 18.79
N ILE A 27 -20.70 8.99 18.53
CA ILE A 27 -22.04 8.49 18.87
C ILE A 27 -21.98 7.58 20.11
N PRO A 28 -23.07 7.50 20.91
CA PRO A 28 -23.18 6.52 21.97
C PRO A 28 -22.98 5.09 21.44
N ILE A 29 -22.28 4.25 22.19
CA ILE A 29 -22.00 2.87 21.78
C ILE A 29 -23.33 2.12 21.57
N PRO A 30 -23.65 1.67 20.33
CA PRO A 30 -24.88 0.96 20.06
C PRO A 30 -24.99 -0.32 20.89
N PRO A 31 -26.19 -0.72 21.36
CA PRO A 31 -26.38 -1.91 22.19
C PRO A 31 -25.77 -3.18 21.56
N VAL A 32 -25.98 -3.36 20.26
CA VAL A 32 -25.43 -4.50 19.50
C VAL A 32 -23.89 -4.56 19.50
N VAL A 33 -23.21 -3.40 19.51
CA VAL A 33 -21.74 -3.33 19.59
C VAL A 33 -21.27 -3.64 21.01
N ARG A 34 -22.04 -3.21 22.02
CA ARG A 34 -21.78 -3.54 23.42
C ARG A 34 -21.91 -5.04 23.68
N GLU A 35 -22.92 -5.67 23.09
CA GLU A 35 -23.13 -7.12 23.14
C GLU A 35 -21.98 -7.89 22.47
N ALA A 36 -21.44 -7.36 21.36
CA ALA A 36 -20.29 -7.94 20.69
C ALA A 36 -19.04 -8.01 21.59
N ASN A 37 -18.97 -7.14 22.60
CA ASN A 37 -17.91 -7.05 23.61
C ASN A 37 -16.53 -7.07 22.93
N ILE A 38 -16.36 -6.18 21.97
CA ILE A 38 -15.12 -6.00 21.22
C ILE A 38 -14.10 -5.33 22.14
N SER A 39 -12.85 -5.77 22.07
CA SER A 39 -11.75 -5.10 22.77
C SER A 39 -11.62 -3.65 22.32
N ASP A 40 -11.94 -2.74 23.23
CA ASP A 40 -11.88 -1.30 23.07
C ASP A 40 -10.49 -0.82 22.59
N LYS A 41 -9.43 -1.19 23.31
CA LYS A 41 -8.06 -0.80 22.98
C LYS A 41 -7.60 -1.44 21.67
N GLY A 42 -8.10 -2.63 21.36
CA GLY A 42 -7.79 -3.32 20.11
C GLY A 42 -8.43 -2.66 18.90
N ILE A 43 -9.66 -2.14 19.04
CA ILE A 43 -10.32 -1.44 17.93
C ILE A 43 -9.67 -0.07 17.69
N HIS A 44 -9.31 0.66 18.76
CA HIS A 44 -8.52 1.90 18.70
C HIS A 44 -7.21 1.71 17.92
N PHE A 45 -6.40 0.73 18.33
CA PHE A 45 -5.19 0.35 17.60
C PHE A 45 -5.45 0.09 16.11
N LEU A 46 -6.48 -0.69 15.79
CA LEU A 46 -6.75 -1.09 14.42
C LEU A 46 -7.24 0.07 13.55
N VAL A 47 -8.17 0.89 14.05
CA VAL A 47 -8.75 1.98 13.25
C VAL A 47 -7.74 3.09 12.97
N TYR A 48 -6.84 3.37 13.91
CA TYR A 48 -5.77 4.34 13.74
C TYR A 48 -4.61 3.83 12.89
N ALA A 49 -4.33 2.53 12.89
CA ALA A 49 -3.41 1.92 11.92
C ALA A 49 -3.91 2.08 10.48
N ILE A 50 -5.21 1.85 10.23
CA ILE A 50 -5.83 2.07 8.91
C ILE A 50 -5.79 3.55 8.54
N LEU A 51 -6.18 4.45 9.47
CA LEU A 51 -6.15 5.90 9.24
C LEU A 51 -4.76 6.37 8.82
N THR A 52 -3.73 5.93 9.54
CA THR A 52 -2.34 6.34 9.30
C THR A 52 -1.82 5.77 7.97
N PHE A 53 -2.18 4.54 7.64
CA PHE A 53 -1.86 3.96 6.32
C PHE A 53 -2.49 4.78 5.18
N LEU A 54 -3.76 5.18 5.31
CA LEU A 54 -4.47 5.98 4.31
C LEU A 54 -3.90 7.39 4.21
N LEU A 55 -3.59 8.04 5.33
CA LEU A 55 -2.95 9.36 5.38
C LEU A 55 -1.62 9.35 4.64
N TRP A 56 -0.72 8.44 4.98
CA TRP A 56 0.56 8.33 4.28
C TRP A 56 0.38 8.01 2.80
N SER A 57 -0.52 7.10 2.47
CA SER A 57 -0.80 6.71 1.07
C SER A 57 -1.44 7.84 0.25
N ALA A 58 -2.12 8.79 0.86
CA ALA A 58 -2.67 9.98 0.18
C ALA A 58 -1.60 11.05 -0.07
N VAL A 59 -0.67 11.24 0.87
CA VAL A 59 0.41 12.23 0.79
C VAL A 59 1.57 11.74 -0.08
N GLY A 60 2.01 10.49 0.09
CA GLY A 60 3.15 9.88 -0.58
C GLY A 60 2.82 8.50 -1.17
N PRO A 61 1.99 8.40 -2.22
CA PRO A 61 1.34 7.16 -2.66
C PRO A 61 2.28 6.05 -3.17
N ASP A 62 3.57 6.32 -3.37
CA ASP A 62 4.62 5.34 -3.72
C ASP A 62 5.88 5.45 -2.86
N ALA A 63 5.91 6.42 -1.93
CA ALA A 63 7.08 6.64 -1.10
C ALA A 63 7.03 5.72 0.10
N LYS A 64 8.14 5.04 0.38
CA LYS A 64 8.36 4.48 1.71
C LYS A 64 8.53 5.61 2.70
N VAL A 65 8.15 5.38 3.95
CA VAL A 65 8.44 6.32 5.03
C VAL A 65 9.96 6.45 5.16
N ASN A 66 10.44 7.69 5.09
CA ASN A 66 11.83 8.02 5.34
C ASN A 66 11.90 8.95 6.54
N TRP A 67 12.36 8.42 7.67
CA TRP A 67 12.46 9.14 8.94
C TRP A 67 13.51 10.27 8.94
N ARG A 68 14.36 10.35 7.91
CA ARG A 68 15.25 11.51 7.68
C ARG A 68 14.51 12.72 7.10
N ARG A 69 13.27 12.53 6.64
CA ARG A 69 12.40 13.60 6.11
C ARG A 69 11.28 13.87 7.10
N PRO A 70 10.74 15.11 7.13
CA PRO A 70 9.71 15.48 8.10
C PRO A 70 8.40 14.73 7.91
N GLY A 71 8.12 14.18 6.72
CA GLY A 71 6.80 13.60 6.41
C GLY A 71 6.31 12.54 7.41
N GLY A 72 7.16 11.59 7.82
CA GLY A 72 6.75 10.54 8.77
C GLY A 72 6.41 11.12 10.15
N TRP A 73 7.24 12.06 10.61
CA TRP A 73 7.04 12.78 11.86
C TRP A 73 5.80 13.68 11.84
N LEU A 74 5.53 14.36 10.72
CA LEU A 74 4.35 15.19 10.56
C LEU A 74 3.06 14.37 10.58
N ILE A 75 3.03 13.18 9.97
CA ILE A 75 1.86 12.30 10.06
C ILE A 75 1.69 11.80 11.49
N LEU A 76 2.77 11.37 12.15
CA LEU A 76 2.68 10.92 13.54
C LEU A 76 2.17 12.03 14.47
N ALA A 77 2.67 13.26 14.30
CA ALA A 77 2.21 14.42 15.05
C ALA A 77 0.74 14.78 14.75
N ALA A 78 0.32 14.69 13.49
CA ALA A 78 -1.06 14.93 13.10
C ALA A 78 -2.01 13.88 13.72
N VAL A 79 -1.60 12.60 13.75
CA VAL A 79 -2.39 11.53 14.36
C VAL A 79 -2.42 11.66 15.89
N LEU A 80 -1.31 12.06 16.52
CA LEU A 80 -1.26 12.36 17.95
C LEU A 80 -2.23 13.51 18.31
N LEU A 81 -2.19 14.61 17.55
CA LEU A 81 -3.08 15.74 17.80
C LEU A 81 -4.54 15.35 17.56
N TYR A 82 -4.81 14.62 16.49
CA TYR A 82 -6.17 14.15 16.17
C TYR A 82 -6.71 13.21 17.25
N SER A 83 -5.93 12.22 17.70
CA SER A 83 -6.35 11.30 18.78
C SER A 83 -6.58 12.02 20.10
N LEU A 84 -5.76 13.02 20.45
CA LEU A 84 -6.00 13.84 21.64
C LEU A 84 -7.31 14.63 21.53
N CYS A 85 -7.61 15.19 20.36
CA CYS A 85 -8.89 15.87 20.11
C CYS A 85 -10.08 14.90 20.13
N ASP A 86 -9.95 13.73 19.49
CA ASP A 86 -10.98 12.69 19.44
C ASP A 86 -11.34 12.24 20.87
N GLU A 87 -10.34 11.91 21.69
CA GLU A 87 -10.50 11.50 23.08
C GLU A 87 -11.14 12.61 23.95
N GLY A 88 -10.67 13.85 23.78
CA GLY A 88 -11.21 15.01 24.48
C GLY A 88 -12.67 15.29 24.11
N LEU A 89 -13.05 15.07 22.84
CA LEU A 89 -14.43 15.25 22.38
C LEU A 89 -15.33 14.07 22.80
N GLN A 90 -14.80 12.85 22.85
CA GLN A 90 -15.52 11.67 23.35
C GLN A 90 -15.98 11.83 24.81
N HIS A 91 -15.28 12.63 25.62
CA HIS A 91 -15.70 12.97 26.98
C HIS A 91 -17.12 13.56 27.05
N PHE A 92 -17.56 14.28 26.00
CA PHE A 92 -18.89 14.88 25.94
C PHE A 92 -19.99 13.93 25.45
N VAL A 93 -19.63 12.69 25.06
CA VAL A 93 -20.56 11.70 24.52
C VAL A 93 -21.00 10.76 25.63
N SER A 94 -22.31 10.73 25.90
CA SER A 94 -22.86 9.87 26.95
C SER A 94 -22.57 8.39 26.68
N GLY A 95 -21.98 7.71 27.67
CA GLY A 95 -21.67 6.28 27.59
C GLY A 95 -20.32 5.94 26.93
N ARG A 96 -19.51 6.95 26.60
CA ARG A 96 -18.08 6.83 26.33
C ARG A 96 -17.28 7.28 27.56
N SER A 97 -16.06 6.78 27.71
CA SER A 97 -15.13 7.20 28.76
C SER A 97 -13.85 7.66 28.11
N ALA A 98 -13.38 8.86 28.46
CA ALA A 98 -12.05 9.29 28.05
C ALA A 98 -10.98 8.53 28.88
N ASP A 99 -10.10 7.78 28.22
CA ASP A 99 -9.02 6.96 28.79
C ASP A 99 -7.70 7.21 28.04
N ALA A 100 -6.66 7.62 28.77
CA ALA A 100 -5.32 7.82 28.22
C ALA A 100 -4.72 6.54 27.59
N ARG A 101 -5.25 5.35 27.91
CA ARG A 101 -4.85 4.09 27.27
C ARG A 101 -5.33 3.98 25.83
N ASP A 102 -6.41 4.66 25.47
CA ASP A 102 -6.92 4.68 24.10
C ASP A 102 -6.03 5.55 23.21
N LEU A 103 -5.53 6.68 23.74
CA LEU A 103 -4.46 7.45 23.11
C LEU A 103 -3.21 6.60 22.85
N VAL A 104 -2.79 5.77 23.81
CA VAL A 104 -1.63 4.87 23.62
C VAL A 104 -1.92 3.84 22.53
N ALA A 105 -3.12 3.28 22.48
CA ALA A 105 -3.51 2.33 21.46
C ALA A 105 -3.52 2.97 20.06
N ASP A 106 -4.04 4.19 19.94
CA ASP A 106 -4.08 4.98 18.70
C ASP A 106 -2.67 5.23 18.15
N LEU A 107 -1.77 5.69 19.02
CA LEU A 107 -0.36 5.93 18.68
C LEU A 107 0.38 4.64 18.33
N ALA A 108 0.10 3.55 19.03
CA ALA A 108 0.68 2.25 18.69
C ALA A 108 0.22 1.78 17.30
N GLY A 109 -1.06 1.96 16.97
CA GLY A 109 -1.59 1.67 15.63
C GLY A 109 -0.91 2.50 14.54
N ALA A 110 -0.76 3.81 14.78
CA ALA A 110 -0.08 4.73 13.89
C ALA A 110 1.41 4.35 13.68
N ALA A 111 2.12 4.05 14.77
CA ALA A 111 3.52 3.65 14.73
C ALA A 111 3.72 2.34 13.95
N VAL A 112 2.86 1.34 14.17
CA VAL A 112 2.91 0.08 13.42
C VAL A 112 2.67 0.30 11.93
N ALA A 113 1.67 1.11 11.55
CA ALA A 113 1.39 1.43 10.16
C ALA A 113 2.58 2.14 9.47
N LEU A 114 3.19 3.14 10.11
CA LEU A 114 4.38 3.82 9.59
C LEU A 114 5.60 2.89 9.54
N GLY A 115 5.75 1.99 10.51
CA GLY A 115 6.79 0.97 10.51
C GLY A 115 6.66 0.03 9.30
N ILE A 116 5.44 -0.46 9.03
CA ILE A 116 5.15 -1.27 7.83
C ILE A 116 5.51 -0.48 6.56
N LEU A 117 5.12 0.79 6.47
CA LEU A 117 5.40 1.66 5.33
C LEU A 117 6.87 2.10 5.20
N THR A 118 7.67 1.94 6.25
CA THR A 118 9.13 2.13 6.21
C THR A 118 9.80 0.97 5.48
N VAL A 119 9.34 -0.25 5.74
CA VAL A 119 9.94 -1.48 5.21
C VAL A 119 9.37 -1.82 3.82
N PHE A 120 8.06 -1.72 3.66
CA PHE A 120 7.34 -2.18 2.49
C PHE A 120 6.87 -1.03 1.60
N SER A 121 6.77 -1.29 0.29
CA SER A 121 6.09 -0.37 -0.64
C SER A 121 4.57 -0.47 -0.49
N PHE A 122 3.83 0.36 -1.22
CA PHE A 122 2.37 0.46 -1.12
C PHE A 122 1.64 -0.90 -1.19
N TRP A 123 1.95 -1.76 -2.17
CA TRP A 123 1.18 -3.00 -2.36
C TRP A 123 1.35 -4.00 -1.22
N PRO A 124 2.59 -4.37 -0.78
CA PRO A 124 2.73 -5.27 0.35
C PRO A 124 2.28 -4.61 1.66
N ALA A 125 2.51 -3.31 1.86
CA ALA A 125 2.03 -2.60 3.04
C ALA A 125 0.50 -2.65 3.15
N GLY A 126 -0.21 -2.35 2.05
CA GLY A 126 -1.66 -2.45 2.01
C GLY A 126 -2.17 -3.87 2.23
N ALA A 127 -1.47 -4.88 1.68
CA ALA A 127 -1.81 -6.28 1.93
C ALA A 127 -1.67 -6.64 3.42
N ILE A 128 -0.58 -6.21 4.07
CA ILE A 128 -0.34 -6.45 5.50
C ILE A 128 -1.39 -5.73 6.35
N VAL A 129 -1.68 -4.45 6.09
CA VAL A 129 -2.69 -3.70 6.85
C VAL A 129 -4.07 -4.34 6.68
N THR A 130 -4.45 -4.70 5.45
CA THR A 130 -5.73 -5.39 5.19
C THR A 130 -5.78 -6.75 5.89
N ALA A 131 -4.68 -7.52 5.86
CA ALA A 131 -4.59 -8.80 6.56
C ALA A 131 -4.76 -8.63 8.06
N MET A 132 -4.09 -7.64 8.65
CA MET A 132 -4.23 -7.29 10.06
C MET A 132 -5.69 -6.94 10.39
N THR A 133 -6.36 -6.16 9.56
CA THR A 133 -7.78 -5.80 9.74
C THR A 133 -8.69 -7.02 9.77
N VAL A 134 -8.63 -7.88 8.76
CA VAL A 134 -9.52 -9.06 8.70
C VAL A 134 -9.16 -10.14 9.72
N TYR A 135 -7.90 -10.21 10.13
CA TYR A 135 -7.42 -11.13 11.16
C TYR A 135 -7.84 -10.70 12.57
N MET A 136 -7.67 -9.42 12.91
CA MET A 136 -7.88 -8.96 14.27
C MET A 136 -9.36 -8.94 14.66
N LEU A 137 -10.28 -8.59 13.76
CA LEU A 137 -11.69 -8.42 14.12
C LEU A 137 -12.31 -9.60 14.91
N PRO A 138 -12.23 -10.87 14.43
CA PRO A 138 -12.74 -12.01 15.20
C PRO A 138 -11.92 -12.33 16.46
N VAL A 139 -10.65 -11.92 16.53
CA VAL A 139 -9.82 -12.09 17.73
C VAL A 139 -10.23 -11.09 18.83
N LEU A 140 -10.61 -9.88 18.43
CA LEU A 140 -11.02 -8.79 19.32
C LEU A 140 -12.47 -8.94 19.81
N ALA A 141 -13.37 -9.51 19.00
CA ALA A 141 -14.75 -9.75 19.37
C ALA A 141 -14.92 -10.98 20.26
N ARG A 142 -15.63 -10.85 21.39
CA ARG A 142 -15.90 -11.98 22.29
C ARG A 142 -17.17 -12.75 21.93
N ARG A 143 -18.11 -12.13 21.22
CA ARG A 143 -19.32 -12.75 20.69
C ARG A 143 -19.26 -12.87 19.17
N ASN A 144 -20.10 -13.75 18.62
CA ASN A 144 -20.13 -13.99 17.18
C ASN A 144 -20.76 -12.77 16.48
N LEU A 145 -19.93 -12.01 15.76
CA LEU A 145 -20.39 -10.83 15.01
C LEU A 145 -21.37 -11.20 13.90
N MET A 146 -21.24 -12.36 13.27
CA MET A 146 -22.14 -12.83 12.23
C MET A 146 -23.57 -13.05 12.76
N ASN A 147 -23.72 -13.40 14.04
CA ASN A 147 -25.04 -13.54 14.65
C ASN A 147 -25.65 -12.18 15.04
N LEU A 148 -24.81 -11.22 15.43
CA LEU A 148 -25.26 -9.90 15.91
C LEU A 148 -25.50 -8.91 14.75
N LEU A 149 -24.64 -8.94 13.74
CA LEU A 149 -24.57 -7.98 12.63
C LEU A 149 -24.30 -8.72 11.30
N PRO A 150 -25.14 -9.69 10.89
CA PRO A 150 -24.86 -10.59 9.77
C PRO A 150 -24.51 -9.86 8.48
N VAL A 151 -25.24 -8.80 8.14
CA VAL A 151 -25.01 -8.02 6.91
C VAL A 151 -23.65 -7.32 6.97
N MET A 152 -23.37 -6.59 8.06
CA MET A 152 -22.12 -5.83 8.20
C MET A 152 -20.91 -6.76 8.25
N THR A 153 -21.01 -7.87 8.98
CA THR A 153 -19.94 -8.88 9.07
C THR A 153 -19.71 -9.59 7.74
N THR A 154 -20.77 -9.90 6.98
CA THR A 154 -20.65 -10.45 5.62
C THR A 154 -19.93 -9.48 4.70
N VAL A 155 -20.39 -8.23 4.65
CA VAL A 155 -19.79 -7.18 3.81
C VAL A 155 -18.31 -6.98 4.18
N PHE A 156 -17.99 -6.96 5.47
CA PHE A 156 -16.62 -6.84 5.96
C PHE A 156 -15.73 -8.00 5.49
N TYR A 157 -16.17 -9.26 5.67
CA TYR A 157 -15.34 -10.40 5.27
C TYR A 157 -15.23 -10.55 3.75
N VAL A 158 -16.33 -10.39 3.00
CA VAL A 158 -16.31 -10.44 1.54
C VAL A 158 -15.40 -9.33 1.00
N GLY A 159 -15.61 -8.09 1.42
CA GLY A 159 -14.83 -6.94 0.97
C GLY A 159 -13.36 -7.00 1.41
N GLY A 160 -13.11 -7.39 2.65
CA GLY A 160 -11.77 -7.50 3.24
C GLY A 160 -10.92 -8.59 2.56
N TYR A 161 -11.45 -9.81 2.42
CA TYR A 161 -10.73 -10.88 1.73
C TYR A 161 -10.60 -10.62 0.23
N ALA A 162 -11.59 -9.99 -0.43
CA ALA A 162 -11.45 -9.56 -1.82
C ALA A 162 -10.33 -8.53 -1.98
N THR A 163 -10.31 -7.50 -1.13
CA THR A 163 -9.27 -6.46 -1.14
C THR A 163 -7.89 -7.06 -0.86
N PHE A 164 -7.77 -7.92 0.16
CA PHE A 164 -6.53 -8.62 0.46
C PHE A 164 -6.05 -9.47 -0.72
N THR A 165 -6.94 -10.22 -1.36
CA THR A 165 -6.63 -11.05 -2.53
C THR A 165 -6.11 -10.20 -3.70
N LEU A 166 -6.76 -9.07 -3.99
CA LEU A 166 -6.30 -8.15 -5.03
C LEU A 166 -4.91 -7.58 -4.70
N LEU A 167 -4.66 -7.17 -3.45
CA LEU A 167 -3.35 -6.66 -3.03
C LEU A 167 -2.27 -7.75 -3.05
N TRP A 168 -2.60 -8.95 -2.59
CA TRP A 168 -1.74 -10.14 -2.61
C TRP A 168 -1.33 -10.49 -4.03
N THR A 169 -2.28 -10.57 -4.97
CA THR A 169 -1.97 -10.87 -6.38
C THR A 169 -1.06 -9.82 -7.00
N ARG A 170 -1.15 -8.54 -6.59
CA ARG A 170 -0.20 -7.50 -7.00
C ARG A 170 1.21 -7.71 -6.44
N CYS A 171 1.34 -8.34 -5.27
CA CYS A 171 2.62 -8.65 -4.63
C CYS A 171 3.30 -9.91 -5.18
N LEU A 172 2.54 -10.87 -5.71
CA LEU A 172 3.09 -12.10 -6.28
C LEU A 172 4.11 -11.78 -7.39
N ARG A 173 5.37 -12.18 -7.19
CA ARG A 173 6.36 -12.24 -8.27
C ARG A 173 6.06 -13.49 -9.09
N SER A 174 6.04 -13.38 -10.43
CA SER A 174 5.84 -14.56 -11.27
C SER A 174 7.02 -15.51 -11.07
N PRO A 175 6.79 -16.81 -10.81
CA PRO A 175 7.87 -17.79 -10.79
C PRO A 175 8.60 -17.78 -12.13
N LYS A 176 9.94 -17.78 -12.11
CA LYS A 176 10.74 -17.92 -13.33
C LYS A 176 10.42 -19.30 -13.95
N GLY A 177 10.06 -19.32 -15.23
CA GLY A 177 9.92 -20.56 -16.01
C GLY A 177 8.55 -21.27 -16.02
N ALA A 178 7.47 -20.66 -15.51
CA ALA A 178 6.15 -21.29 -15.51
C ALA A 178 5.48 -21.31 -16.92
N ARG A 179 5.82 -22.34 -17.72
CA ARG A 179 5.20 -22.66 -19.03
C ARG A 179 3.72 -23.08 -18.95
N THR A 180 3.16 -23.31 -17.77
CA THR A 180 1.74 -23.65 -17.50
C THR A 180 1.03 -22.51 -16.76
N THR A 181 0.88 -21.39 -17.45
CA THR A 181 0.80 -20.04 -16.85
C THR A 181 -0.52 -19.68 -16.13
N GLY A 182 -1.63 -20.40 -16.37
CA GLY A 182 -2.93 -20.09 -15.77
C GLY A 182 -3.15 -20.69 -14.37
N TRP A 183 -3.04 -22.01 -14.26
CA TRP A 183 -3.28 -22.74 -13.00
C TRP A 183 -2.25 -22.42 -11.92
N ALA A 184 -0.98 -22.25 -12.28
CA ALA A 184 0.06 -21.85 -11.32
C ALA A 184 -0.18 -20.46 -10.73
N TRP A 185 -0.64 -19.50 -11.56
CA TRP A 185 -1.04 -18.17 -11.09
C TRP A 185 -2.28 -18.24 -10.20
N LEU A 186 -3.28 -19.04 -10.59
CA LEU A 186 -4.49 -19.24 -9.80
C LEU A 186 -4.14 -19.80 -8.41
N ALA A 187 -3.34 -20.86 -8.35
CA ALA A 187 -2.89 -21.47 -7.10
C ALA A 187 -2.13 -20.46 -6.21
N ALA A 188 -1.23 -19.67 -6.81
CA ALA A 188 -0.51 -18.63 -6.07
C ALA A 188 -1.43 -17.47 -5.61
N SER A 189 -2.46 -17.15 -6.39
CA SER A 189 -3.40 -16.07 -6.06
C SER A 189 -4.28 -16.37 -4.85
N VAL A 190 -4.63 -17.66 -4.66
CA VAL A 190 -5.45 -18.10 -3.52
C VAL A 190 -4.63 -18.50 -2.30
N SER A 191 -3.34 -18.84 -2.46
CA SER A 191 -2.54 -19.38 -1.36
C SER A 191 -2.41 -18.41 -0.17
N GLY A 192 -2.11 -17.14 -0.43
CA GLY A 192 -2.02 -16.10 0.61
C GLY A 192 -3.35 -15.91 1.35
N PRO A 193 -4.47 -15.64 0.66
CA PRO A 193 -5.78 -15.48 1.28
C PRO A 193 -6.26 -16.71 2.05
N LEU A 194 -6.01 -17.93 1.55
CA LEU A 194 -6.33 -19.16 2.26
C LEU A 194 -5.46 -19.36 3.51
N ALA A 195 -4.16 -19.03 3.43
CA ALA A 195 -3.28 -19.07 4.59
C ALA A 195 -3.73 -18.08 5.67
N LEU A 196 -4.15 -16.87 5.28
CA LEU A 196 -4.72 -15.88 6.18
C LEU A 196 -6.02 -16.38 6.83
N LEU A 197 -6.93 -16.97 6.05
CA LEU A 197 -8.16 -17.55 6.59
C LEU A 197 -7.89 -18.68 7.59
N ALA A 198 -6.94 -19.57 7.27
CA ALA A 198 -6.51 -20.63 8.18
C ALA A 198 -5.91 -20.06 9.47
N ALA A 199 -5.02 -19.06 9.37
CA ALA A 199 -4.43 -18.39 10.52
C ALA A 199 -5.49 -17.72 11.40
N THR A 200 -6.44 -16.98 10.81
CA THR A 200 -7.56 -16.37 11.54
C THR A 200 -8.39 -17.43 12.26
N ARG A 201 -8.71 -18.55 11.60
CA ARG A 201 -9.48 -19.65 12.21
C ARG A 201 -8.76 -20.27 13.40
N ILE A 202 -7.45 -20.53 13.25
CA ILE A 202 -6.61 -21.14 14.29
C ILE A 202 -6.48 -20.18 15.47
N SER A 203 -6.17 -18.91 15.23
CA SER A 203 -6.02 -17.90 16.29
C SER A 203 -7.32 -17.61 17.01
N ALA A 204 -8.44 -17.51 16.29
CA ALA A 204 -9.75 -17.37 16.92
C ALA A 204 -10.07 -18.58 17.82
N LYS A 205 -9.78 -19.81 17.35
CA LYS A 205 -9.94 -21.02 18.17
C LYS A 205 -9.06 -20.98 19.42
N ALA A 206 -7.78 -20.63 19.27
CA ALA A 206 -6.82 -20.58 20.36
C ALA A 206 -7.19 -19.51 21.40
N ALA A 207 -7.76 -18.38 20.97
CA ALA A 207 -8.25 -17.32 21.84
C ALA A 207 -9.66 -17.57 22.40
N GLY A 208 -10.27 -18.74 22.13
CA GLY A 208 -11.63 -19.07 22.56
C GLY A 208 -12.69 -18.13 21.98
N ARG A 209 -12.45 -17.59 20.79
CA ARG A 209 -13.35 -16.65 20.09
C ARG A 209 -14.25 -17.37 19.09
N PRO A 210 -15.50 -16.91 18.92
CA PRO A 210 -16.40 -17.46 17.93
C PRO A 210 -15.95 -17.08 16.52
N PHE A 211 -15.77 -18.08 15.66
CA PHE A 211 -15.48 -17.92 14.24
C PHE A 211 -16.00 -19.17 13.53
N ASP A 212 -17.20 -19.04 12.96
CA ASP A 212 -18.03 -20.15 12.54
C ASP A 212 -17.94 -20.35 11.02
N ARG A 213 -18.65 -21.37 10.54
CA ARG A 213 -18.69 -21.72 9.11
C ARG A 213 -19.19 -20.57 8.23
N TRP A 214 -20.09 -19.71 8.73
CA TRP A 214 -20.63 -18.59 7.97
C TRP A 214 -19.58 -17.48 7.76
N ASP A 215 -18.74 -17.23 8.77
CA ASP A 215 -17.59 -16.33 8.64
C ASP A 215 -16.61 -16.87 7.59
N MET A 216 -16.33 -18.18 7.62
CA MET A 216 -15.48 -18.85 6.64
C MET A 216 -16.05 -18.80 5.22
N LEU A 217 -17.37 -18.97 5.06
CA LEU A 217 -18.05 -18.89 3.77
C LEU A 217 -18.00 -17.46 3.20
N ALA A 218 -18.23 -16.44 4.03
CA ALA A 218 -18.10 -15.05 3.62
C ALA A 218 -16.66 -14.71 3.20
N ALA A 219 -15.66 -15.19 3.96
CA ALA A 219 -14.26 -15.04 3.60
C ALA A 219 -13.92 -15.75 2.28
N ALA A 220 -14.35 -17.00 2.10
CA ALA A 220 -14.15 -17.76 0.86
C ALA A 220 -14.80 -17.09 -0.36
N MET A 221 -15.99 -16.52 -0.19
CA MET A 221 -16.65 -15.71 -1.20
C MET A 221 -15.82 -14.47 -1.56
N GLY A 222 -15.26 -13.78 -0.56
CA GLY A 222 -14.34 -12.66 -0.78
C GLY A 222 -13.10 -13.05 -1.58
N ILE A 223 -12.49 -14.20 -1.27
CA ILE A 223 -11.35 -14.75 -2.02
C ILE A 223 -11.74 -14.99 -3.48
N LEU A 224 -12.88 -15.65 -3.71
CA LEU A 224 -13.40 -15.92 -5.05
C LEU A 224 -13.61 -14.63 -5.84
N VAL A 225 -14.30 -13.64 -5.25
CA VAL A 225 -14.53 -12.33 -5.87
C VAL A 225 -13.21 -11.65 -6.24
N GLY A 226 -12.24 -11.64 -5.32
CA GLY A 226 -10.91 -11.06 -5.57
C GLY A 226 -10.19 -11.72 -6.74
N VAL A 227 -10.22 -13.05 -6.84
CA VAL A 227 -9.62 -13.80 -7.96
C VAL A 227 -10.34 -13.51 -9.27
N LEU A 228 -11.68 -13.53 -9.28
CA LEU A 228 -12.48 -13.27 -10.48
C LEU A 228 -12.23 -11.86 -11.04
N VAL A 229 -12.17 -10.85 -10.16
CA VAL A 229 -11.85 -9.47 -10.55
C VAL A 229 -10.43 -9.40 -11.12
N ALA A 230 -9.45 -10.01 -10.46
CA ALA A 230 -8.07 -10.05 -10.93
C ALA A 230 -7.94 -10.72 -12.32
N TRP A 231 -8.70 -11.81 -12.53
CA TRP A 231 -8.76 -12.52 -13.80
C TRP A 231 -9.43 -11.68 -14.88
N GLY A 232 -10.61 -11.12 -14.61
CA GLY A 232 -11.42 -10.36 -15.57
C GLY A 232 -10.72 -9.09 -16.09
N VAL A 233 -9.91 -8.43 -15.24
CA VAL A 233 -9.06 -7.28 -15.64
C VAL A 233 -7.86 -7.71 -16.51
N GLY A 234 -7.64 -9.02 -16.68
CA GLY A 234 -6.57 -9.58 -17.49
C GLY A 234 -5.18 -9.41 -16.86
N TRP A 235 -5.08 -9.32 -15.52
CA TRP A 235 -3.76 -9.29 -14.87
C TRP A 235 -2.88 -10.50 -15.16
N PRO A 236 -3.41 -11.73 -15.31
CA PRO A 236 -2.62 -12.86 -15.78
C PRO A 236 -1.99 -12.62 -17.16
N ALA A 237 -2.77 -12.08 -18.10
CA ALA A 237 -2.35 -11.86 -19.50
C ALA A 237 -1.40 -10.66 -19.65
N ARG A 238 -1.68 -9.53 -18.98
CA ARG A 238 -0.83 -8.32 -19.00
C ARG A 238 0.58 -8.58 -18.43
N ARG A 239 0.73 -9.55 -17.54
CA ARG A 239 2.04 -9.98 -17.02
C ARG A 239 2.84 -10.79 -18.04
N LYS A 240 2.17 -11.66 -18.81
CA LYS A 240 2.81 -12.44 -19.89
C LYS A 240 3.46 -11.51 -20.93
N THR A 241 2.76 -10.48 -21.38
CA THR A 241 3.30 -9.49 -22.33
C THR A 241 4.45 -8.67 -21.75
N ARG A 242 4.38 -8.27 -20.48
CA ARG A 242 5.45 -7.49 -19.84
C ARG A 242 6.74 -8.31 -19.60
N GLN A 243 6.62 -9.60 -19.30
CA GLN A 243 7.79 -10.49 -19.22
C GLN A 243 8.34 -10.86 -20.61
N ALA A 244 7.48 -11.07 -21.60
CA ALA A 244 7.91 -11.34 -22.97
C ALA A 244 8.69 -10.16 -23.59
N ASN A 245 8.31 -8.92 -23.25
CA ASN A 245 9.04 -7.72 -23.69
C ASN A 245 10.29 -7.40 -22.87
N GLY A 246 10.50 -8.10 -21.74
CA GLY A 246 11.71 -8.03 -20.94
C GLY A 246 12.01 -6.67 -20.33
N ASP A 247 12.79 -6.70 -19.27
CA ASP A 247 13.59 -5.59 -18.81
C ASP A 247 14.62 -5.20 -19.91
N SER A 248 14.17 -4.51 -20.96
CA SER A 248 15.06 -3.84 -21.91
C SER A 248 15.35 -2.44 -21.35
N PRO A 249 16.48 -2.18 -20.67
CA PRO A 249 16.91 -0.81 -20.47
C PRO A 249 17.05 -0.21 -21.87
N LEU A 250 16.31 0.85 -22.13
CA LEU A 250 16.39 1.74 -23.28
C LEU A 250 17.66 1.54 -24.11
N GLN A 251 17.64 0.61 -25.07
CA GLN A 251 18.50 0.71 -26.24
C GLN A 251 17.82 1.76 -27.12
N ILE A 252 18.07 3.02 -26.81
CA ILE A 252 18.03 4.08 -27.82
C ILE A 252 19.19 3.77 -28.75
N GLY A 253 18.96 2.80 -29.64
CA GLY A 253 19.86 2.45 -30.73
C GLY A 253 19.89 3.65 -31.66
N SER A 254 20.96 4.43 -31.54
CA SER A 254 21.40 5.41 -32.52
C SER A 254 21.56 4.71 -33.87
N LYS A 255 20.50 4.71 -34.69
CA LYS A 255 20.61 4.46 -36.12
C LYS A 255 21.10 5.75 -36.78
N ARG A 256 22.40 6.01 -36.71
CA ARG A 256 23.07 6.78 -37.77
C ARG A 256 23.69 5.76 -38.73
N PRO A 257 23.35 5.79 -40.03
CA PRO A 257 24.04 4.96 -41.00
C PRO A 257 25.50 5.44 -41.07
N ILE A 258 26.44 4.52 -40.85
CA ILE A 258 27.84 4.75 -41.20
C ILE A 258 27.90 4.63 -42.72
N GLU A 259 27.94 5.78 -43.40
CA GLU A 259 28.35 5.83 -44.80
C GLU A 259 29.81 5.39 -44.90
N ARG A 260 29.98 4.28 -45.60
CA ARG A 260 31.26 3.70 -45.95
C ARG A 260 31.74 4.42 -47.22
N VAL A 261 32.53 5.47 -47.08
CA VAL A 261 33.24 6.09 -48.21
C VAL A 261 34.50 5.28 -48.47
N ALA A 262 34.52 4.59 -49.59
CA ALA A 262 35.70 3.96 -50.16
C ALA A 262 36.46 4.97 -51.04
N ASP A 263 37.79 4.81 -51.05
CA ASP A 263 38.80 5.52 -51.85
C ASP A 263 38.45 5.72 -53.33
N GLU A 264 38.78 6.89 -53.90
CA GLU A 264 39.75 6.98 -55.01
C GLU A 264 40.17 8.43 -55.36
N HIS A 265 41.49 8.63 -55.41
CA HIS A 265 42.29 9.53 -56.26
C HIS A 265 41.82 10.94 -56.65
N GLN A 266 42.55 11.98 -56.20
CA GLN A 266 43.45 12.80 -57.04
C GLN A 266 44.11 13.97 -56.27
N LEU A 267 45.46 14.01 -56.29
CA LEU A 267 46.29 15.20 -56.06
C LEU A 267 46.18 16.14 -57.27
N PRO A 268 46.25 17.48 -57.12
CA PRO A 268 47.51 18.22 -56.89
C PRO A 268 47.30 19.41 -55.92
N GLY A 269 48.26 20.17 -55.39
CA GLY A 269 49.70 20.33 -55.53
C GLY A 269 50.05 21.70 -54.93
N VAL A 270 51.19 21.82 -54.24
CA VAL A 270 51.99 23.06 -54.03
C VAL A 270 51.34 24.12 -53.08
N LYS A 271 51.95 24.63 -52.00
CA LYS A 271 53.27 25.29 -51.87
C LYS A 271 53.64 25.45 -50.38
N ARG A 272 54.88 25.15 -50.00
CA ARG A 272 55.49 25.64 -48.74
C ARG A 272 56.00 27.07 -48.94
N VAL A 273 55.75 27.94 -47.96
CA VAL A 273 56.48 29.18 -47.65
C VAL A 273 56.45 29.25 -46.11
N GLY A 274 57.58 29.10 -45.40
CA GLY A 274 58.52 30.17 -45.05
C GLY A 274 58.07 30.79 -43.70
N ALA A 275 58.77 30.53 -42.58
CA ALA A 275 59.75 31.47 -41.97
C ALA A 275 59.05 32.75 -41.43
N VAL A 276 59.24 33.31 -40.24
CA VAL A 276 60.31 33.34 -39.23
C VAL A 276 59.82 34.35 -38.13
N GLU A 277 60.32 34.24 -36.88
CA GLU A 277 60.36 35.29 -35.80
C GLU A 277 59.03 35.98 -35.38
N GLY A 278 58.78 36.38 -34.13
CA GLY A 278 59.56 36.65 -32.94
C GLY A 278 58.74 37.64 -32.06
N LEU A 279 59.19 37.85 -30.82
CA LEU A 279 58.86 38.96 -29.90
C LEU A 279 57.62 38.82 -28.99
N ASP A 280 57.92 38.31 -27.79
CA ASP A 280 57.72 38.94 -26.48
C ASP A 280 57.14 40.37 -26.46
N GLN A 281 56.09 40.60 -25.66
CA GLN A 281 56.06 41.67 -24.67
C GLN A 281 54.86 41.60 -23.70
N THR A 282 55.22 41.57 -22.43
CA THR A 282 54.48 41.99 -21.23
C THR A 282 53.70 43.31 -21.35
N ALA A 283 52.47 43.37 -20.80
CA ALA A 283 51.96 44.44 -19.92
C ALA A 283 50.52 44.09 -19.43
N THR A 284 50.26 43.92 -18.12
CA THR A 284 49.72 44.93 -17.17
C THR A 284 48.36 45.50 -17.62
N VAL A 285 47.22 45.39 -16.92
CA VAL A 285 46.75 46.14 -15.72
C VAL A 285 45.30 45.65 -15.47
N LYS A 286 44.93 45.06 -14.33
CA LYS A 286 44.18 45.64 -13.19
C LYS A 286 42.85 46.38 -13.51
N GLN A 287 41.78 45.91 -12.85
CA GLN A 287 40.65 46.68 -12.28
C GLN A 287 39.77 47.53 -13.21
N LEU A 288 38.52 47.07 -13.40
CA LEU A 288 37.31 47.61 -12.74
C LEU A 288 36.20 46.55 -12.78
#